data_AF-A0A562CL69-F1
#
_entry.id   AF-A0A562CL69-F1
#
_cell.length_a   1.000
_cell.length_b   1.000
_cell.length_c   1.000
_cell.angle_alpha   90.00
_cell.angle_beta   90.00
_cell.angle_gamma   90.00
#
_symmetry.space_group_name_H-M   'P 1'
#
loop_
_entity.id
_entity.type
_entity.pdbx_description
1 polymer ?
#
loop_
_entity_poly.entity_id
_entity_poly.type
_entity_poly.pdbx_seq_one_letter_code
_entity_poly.pdbx_strand_id
1 'polypeptide(L)' 'MAGSLHVRNLDDDLIAKLKLRAARHGRSAEAEHREILRQALEAEVEPAFDELAAQLRKLTAGRKQTPSEVLLREGRDER' A
#
# COMPACT_ATOMS: atom_id res chain seq x y z
N MET A 1 -18.75 10.75 10.87
CA MET A 1 -19.75 9.72 11.23
C MET A 1 -19.02 8.62 11.97
N ALA A 2 -19.37 8.33 13.23
CA ALA A 2 -18.80 7.19 13.95
C ALA A 2 -19.57 5.91 13.57
N GLY A 3 -18.87 4.91 13.03
CA GLY A 3 -19.42 3.59 12.75
C GLY A 3 -18.95 2.57 13.80
N SER A 4 -19.79 1.58 14.10
CA SER A 4 -19.41 0.42 14.91
C SER A 4 -19.22 -0.81 14.02
N LEU A 5 -18.14 -1.55 14.24
CA LEU A 5 -17.82 -2.80 13.55
C LEU A 5 -17.89 -3.95 14.56
N HIS A 6 -18.62 -5.01 14.22
CA HIS A 6 -18.65 -6.24 15.01
C HIS A 6 -18.11 -7.39 14.17
N VAL A 7 -17.03 -8.01 14.63
CA VAL A 7 -16.46 -9.20 14.01
C VAL A 7 -17.02 -10.43 14.74
N ARG A 8 -17.70 -11.31 14.01
CA ARG A 8 -18.31 -12.54 14.54
C ARG A 8 -17.41 -13.74 14.24
N ASN A 9 -17.58 -14.81 15.02
CA ASN A 9 -16.89 -16.10 14.83
C ASN A 9 -15.35 -15.95 14.83
N LEU A 10 -14.81 -15.23 15.81
CA LEU A 10 -13.37 -15.08 15.98
C LEU A 10 -12.83 -16.21 16.86
N ASP A 11 -11.75 -16.85 16.43
CA ASP A 11 -11.12 -17.92 17.20
C ASP A 11 -10.61 -17.42 18.56
N ASP A 12 -10.78 -18.23 19.61
CA ASP A 12 -10.36 -17.88 20.97
C ASP A 12 -8.85 -17.61 21.06
N ASP A 13 -8.05 -18.35 20.30
CA ASP A 13 -6.60 -18.14 20.18
C ASP A 13 -6.26 -16.76 19.61
N LEU A 14 -7.07 -16.28 18.65
CA LEU A 14 -6.88 -14.97 18.04
C LEU A 14 -7.26 -13.86 19.03
N ILE A 15 -8.34 -14.05 19.79
CA ILE A 15 -8.72 -13.14 20.88
C ILE A 15 -7.62 -13.06 21.94
N ALA A 16 -7.03 -14.20 22.33
CA ALA A 16 -5.94 -14.26 23.29
C ALA A 16 -4.69 -13.50 22.79
N LYS A 17 -4.30 -13.71 21.53
CA LYS A 17 -3.18 -12.98 20.90
C LYS A 17 -3.43 -11.49 20.85
N LEU A 18 -4.65 -11.05 20.50
CA LEU A 18 -5.02 -9.64 20.46
C LEU A 18 -4.91 -9.00 21.85
N LYS A 19 -5.44 -9.65 22.89
CA LYS A 19 -5.37 -9.17 24.28
C LYS A 19 -3.92 -9.06 24.77
N LEU A 20 -3.09 -10.06 24.48
CA LEU A 20 -1.67 -10.04 24.84
C LEU A 20 -0.93 -8.87 24.16
N ARG A 21 -1.19 -8.65 22.87
CA ARG A 21 -0.61 -7.53 22.11
C ARG A 21 -1.07 -6.18 22.67
N ALA A 22 -2.37 -6.04 22.95
CA ALA A 22 -2.95 -4.84 23.54
C ALA A 22 -2.31 -4.51 24.90
N ALA A 23 -2.12 -5.51 25.76
CA ALA A 23 -1.44 -5.36 27.05
C ALA A 23 0.01 -4.88 26.89
N ARG A 24 0.75 -5.44 25.92
CA ARG A 24 2.13 -4.99 25.61
C ARG A 24 2.19 -3.53 25.17
N HIS A 25 1.17 -3.06 24.44
CA HIS A 25 1.10 -1.68 23.97
C HIS A 25 0.45 -0.73 24.98
N GLY A 26 0.00 -1.21 26.15
CA GLY A 26 -0.69 -0.40 27.16
C GLY A 26 -2.06 0.12 26.70
N ARG A 27 -2.76 -0.63 25.84
CA ARG A 27 -4.05 -0.24 25.22
C ARG A 27 -5.14 -1.28 25.53
N SER A 28 -6.40 -0.88 25.37
CA SER A 28 -7.52 -1.84 25.40
C SER A 28 -7.51 -2.73 24.15
N ALA A 29 -8.13 -3.91 24.22
CA ALA A 29 -8.25 -4.80 23.07
C ALA A 29 -8.98 -4.14 21.89
N GLU A 30 -10.00 -3.31 22.15
CA GLU A 30 -10.69 -2.54 21.12
C GLU A 30 -9.78 -1.47 20.49
N ALA A 31 -8.99 -0.76 21.30
CA ALA A 31 -8.04 0.24 20.79
C ALA A 31 -6.95 -0.41 19.93
N GLU A 32 -6.44 -1.57 20.34
CA GLU A 32 -5.48 -2.35 19.56
C GLU A 32 -6.11 -2.89 18.27
N HIS A 33 -7.36 -3.38 18.32
CA HIS A 33 -8.09 -3.82 17.14
C HIS A 33 -8.25 -2.70 16.11
N ARG A 34 -8.62 -1.50 16.57
CA ARG A 34 -8.74 -0.31 15.72
C ARG A 34 -7.40 0.10 15.11
N GLU A 35 -6.33 0.00 15.87
CA GLU A 35 -4.98 0.27 15.39
C GLU A 35 -4.57 -0.69 14.27
N ILE A 36 -4.78 -1.99 14.49
CA ILE A 36 -4.48 -3.02 13.48
C ILE A 36 -5.27 -2.76 12.20
N LEU A 37 -6.56 -2.45 12.32
CA LEU A 37 -7.41 -2.16 11.17
C LEU A 37 -6.91 -0.91 10.42
N ARG A 38 -6.52 0.15 11.14
CA ARG A 38 -5.95 1.35 10.51
C ARG A 38 -4.66 1.03 9.76
N GLN A 39 -3.72 0.34 10.40
CA GLN A 39 -2.43 -0.01 9.79
C GLN A 39 -2.61 -0.89 8.54
N ALA A 40 -3.54 -1.85 8.60
CA ALA A 40 -3.83 -2.71 7.46
C ALA A 40 -4.39 -1.92 6.27
N LEU A 41 -5.29 -0.96 6.52
CA LEU A 41 -5.90 -0.15 5.47
C LEU A 41 -5.01 1.01 4.99
N GLU A 42 -4.13 1.54 5.84
CA GLU A 42 -3.12 2.53 5.45
C GLU A 42 -2.04 1.93 4.55
N ALA A 43 -1.68 0.66 4.77
CA ALA A 43 -0.75 -0.06 3.90
C ALA A 43 -1.32 -0.34 2.50
N GLU A 44 -2.64 -0.24 2.31
CA GLU A 44 -3.31 -0.37 1.01
C GLU A 44 -3.44 0.97 0.26
N VAL A 45 -2.97 2.08 0.82
CA VAL A 45 -2.92 3.35 0.07
C VAL A 45 -1.89 3.20 -1.03
N GLU A 46 -2.36 3.01 -2.26
CA GLU A 46 -1.50 3.09 -3.43
C GLU A 46 -0.72 4.41 -3.38
N PRO A 47 0.61 4.38 -3.62
CA PRO A 47 1.41 5.59 -3.61
C PRO A 47 0.76 6.63 -4.53
N ALA A 48 0.72 7.89 -4.08
CA ALA A 48 0.19 8.96 -4.91
C ALA A 48 0.90 8.95 -6.26
N PHE A 49 0.20 9.31 -7.34
CA PHE A 49 0.75 9.27 -8.70
C PHE A 49 2.14 9.93 -8.79
N ASP A 50 2.34 11.05 -8.09
CA ASP A 50 3.62 11.77 -8.06
C ASP A 50 4.76 10.96 -7.43
N GLU A 51 4.47 10.20 -6.36
CA GLU A 51 5.45 9.32 -5.70
C GLU A 51 5.82 8.16 -6.61
N LEU A 52 4.82 7.51 -7.23
CA LEU A 52 5.03 6.43 -8.18
C LEU A 52 5.84 6.92 -9.40
N ALA A 53 5.49 8.09 -9.95
CA ALA A 53 6.22 8.70 -11.05
C ALA A 53 7.66 9.05 -10.66
N ALA A 54 7.91 9.54 -9.44
CA ALA A 54 9.27 9.79 -8.95
C ALA A 54 10.08 8.49 -8.81
N GLN A 55 9.47 7.41 -8.34
CA GLN A 55 10.11 6.09 -8.29
C GLN A 55 10.45 5.57 -9.68
N LEU A 56 9.52 5.64 -10.63
CA LEU A 56 9.75 5.25 -12.03
C LEU A 56 10.91 6.05 -12.64
N ARG A 57 10.95 7.38 -12.45
CA ARG A 57 12.06 8.23 -12.92
C ARG A 57 13.41 7.77 -12.36
N LYS A 58 13.49 7.41 -11.07
CA LYS A 58 14.71 6.87 -10.46
C LYS A 58 15.12 5.55 -11.11
N LEU A 59 14.17 4.63 -11.30
CA LEU A 59 14.43 3.32 -11.93
C LEU A 59 14.90 3.45 -13.39
N THR A 60 14.42 4.47 -14.12
CA THR A 60 14.78 4.70 -15.52
C THR A 60 15.91 5.72 -15.73
N ALA A 61 16.48 6.31 -14.66
CA ALA A 61 17.42 7.43 -14.77
C ALA A 61 18.67 7.12 -15.61
N GLY A 62 19.12 5.86 -15.61
CA GLY A 62 20.29 5.41 -16.39
C GLY A 62 19.96 4.90 -17.79
N ARG A 63 18.68 4.82 -18.19
CA ARG A 63 18.28 4.24 -19.46
C ARG A 63 18.36 5.29 -20.57
N LYS A 64 19.20 5.05 -21.58
CA LYS A 64 19.13 5.82 -22.83
C LYS A 64 17.79 5.52 -23.52
N GLN A 65 16.93 6.53 -23.58
CA GLN A 65 15.65 6.47 -24.29
C GLN A 65 15.86 7.01 -25.70
N THR A 66 15.30 6.34 -26.70
CA THR A 66 15.22 6.88 -28.07
C THR A 66 13.94 7.68 -28.17
N PRO A 67 13.98 8.97 -28.58
CA PRO A 67 12.77 9.73 -28.84
C PRO A 67 11.88 9.01 -29.84
N SER A 68 10.57 8.94 -29.57
CA SER A 68 9.64 8.20 -30.41
C SER A 68 9.61 8.71 -31.84
N GLU A 69 9.87 10.00 -32.09
CA GLU A 69 9.92 10.54 -33.44
C GLU A 69 11.03 9.93 -34.31
N VAL A 70 12.12 9.45 -33.72
CA VAL A 70 13.22 8.79 -34.45
C VAL A 70 12.76 7.42 -34.93
N LEU A 71 12.19 6.62 -34.03
CA LEU A 71 11.65 5.29 -34.34
C LEU A 71 10.53 5.35 -35.39
N LEU A 72 9.67 6.36 -35.28
CA LEU A 72 8.59 6.59 -36.25
C LEU A 72 9.10 6.99 -37.63
N ARG A 73 10.26 7.66 -37.71
CA ARG A 73 10.91 8.01 -38.98
C ARG A 73 11.54 6.79 -39.61
N GLU A 74 12.33 6.02 -38.85
CA GLU A 74 12.95 4.77 -39.32
C GLU A 74 11.90 3.82 -39.92
N GLY A 75 10.79 3.59 -39.23
CA GLY A 75 9.73 2.71 -39.74
C GLY A 75 8.94 3.26 -40.94
N ARG A 76 9.05 4.56 -41.26
CA ARG A 76 8.52 5.13 -42.52
C ARG A 76 9.50 4.95 -43.67
N ASP A 77 10.79 5.11 -43.40
CA ASP A 77 11.86 5.01 -44.39
C ASP A 77 12.10 3.54 -44.84
N GLU A 78 11.66 2.57 -44.02
CA GLU A 78 11.70 1.13 -44.31
C GLU A 78 10.54 0.61 -45.21
N ARG A 79 9.57 1.44 -45.57
CA ARG A 79 8.44 1.08 -46.45
C ARG A 79 8.67 1.49 -47.90
#